data_AF-A0A960QSZ2-F1
#
_entry.id   AF-A0A960QSZ2-F1
#
_cell.length_a   1.000
_cell.length_b   1.000
_cell.length_c   1.000
_cell.angle_alpha   90.00
_cell.angle_beta   90.00
_cell.angle_gamma   90.00
#
_symmetry.space_group_name_H-M   'P 1'
#
loop_
_entity.id
_entity.type
_entity.pdbx_description
1 polymer ?
#
loop_
_entity_poly.entity_id
_entity_poly.type
_entity_poly.pdbx_seq_one_letter_code
_entity_poly.pdbx_strand_id
1 'polypeptide(L)'
;GILNRRVNLTVTGSKTLLEDLTSNDIEVVFDASDKEGEWIATINKRNIQTDNPDINISHGISKVATQNFLIKLTKLVTEKIPIIITQPIGEAPKGYQFLDIWPYQLYITVSGPEDTVKKLKSRGLNLTFNLNDISKANLDDLRTSSNQEHSDVVSYFVPNYWKQISLPLLSPTPIEINDPDAKFLRIDFLRYELLKVDSAVPVALFFPPSKIGSLSPQKIHLTPNQLLENRNGLKVITTPLYAKGVSSFFLEIMKDMLQLMILVTPKEEGECLDWSVQFINSGILEDRYVHILMSDVSDEEVRDLQPRVREEYLRNRFRSYMNRFELYTSDNDKFEICPSLQGNAVLLQEKKKNGK
;
A
#
# COMPACT_ATOMS: atom_id res chain seq x y z
N GLY A 1 -32.80 -20.57 12.58
CA GLY A 1 -31.33 -20.55 12.42
C GLY A 1 -30.73 -21.64 13.28
N ILE A 2 -29.58 -22.20 12.89
CA ILE A 2 -28.91 -23.28 13.63
C ILE A 2 -27.67 -22.70 14.32
N LEU A 3 -27.52 -22.95 15.62
CA LEU A 3 -26.32 -22.58 16.35
C LEU A 3 -25.34 -23.76 16.33
N ASN A 4 -24.20 -23.61 15.66
CA ASN A 4 -23.14 -24.63 15.61
C ASN A 4 -22.34 -24.68 16.93
N ARG A 5 -23.02 -24.99 18.04
CA ARG A 5 -22.44 -25.10 19.38
C ARG A 5 -22.85 -26.42 20.01
N ARG A 6 -21.86 -27.19 20.49
CA ARG A 6 -22.13 -28.38 21.32
C ARG A 6 -22.49 -27.95 22.73
N VAL A 7 -23.55 -28.53 23.28
CA VAL A 7 -24.00 -28.29 24.65
C VAL A 7 -24.07 -29.63 25.37
N ASN A 8 -23.54 -29.67 26.60
CA ASN A 8 -23.62 -30.85 27.45
C ASN A 8 -24.93 -30.79 28.26
N LEU A 9 -25.76 -31.82 28.12
CA LEU A 9 -27.03 -31.94 28.81
C LEU A 9 -26.97 -33.08 29.82
N THR A 10 -27.41 -32.82 31.05
CA THR A 10 -27.70 -33.87 32.03
C THR A 10 -29.20 -34.13 32.04
N VAL A 11 -29.60 -35.32 31.63
CA VAL A 11 -31.01 -35.74 31.55
C VAL A 11 -31.31 -36.71 32.67
N THR A 12 -32.45 -36.54 33.34
CA THR A 12 -33.00 -37.48 34.33
C THR A 12 -34.39 -37.92 33.88
N GLY A 13 -34.70 -39.21 34.01
CA GLY A 13 -35.89 -39.81 33.41
C GLY A 13 -36.03 -41.31 33.69
N SER A 14 -36.96 -41.96 32.97
CA SER A 14 -37.15 -43.41 33.02
C SER A 14 -35.89 -44.14 32.60
N LYS A 15 -35.50 -45.16 33.37
CA LYS A 15 -34.32 -45.99 33.08
C LYS A 15 -34.37 -46.58 31.67
N THR A 16 -35.52 -47.11 31.26
CA THR A 16 -35.72 -47.72 29.93
C THR A 16 -35.50 -46.72 28.80
N LEU A 17 -35.95 -45.48 28.96
CA LEU A 17 -35.74 -44.42 27.95
C LEU A 17 -34.27 -43.99 27.92
N LEU A 18 -33.63 -43.82 29.08
CA LEU A 18 -32.27 -43.30 29.17
C LEU A 18 -31.22 -44.28 28.67
N GLU A 19 -31.47 -45.59 28.73
CA GLU A 19 -30.59 -46.62 28.18
C GLU A 19 -30.57 -46.62 26.64
N ASP A 20 -31.69 -46.25 26.01
CA ASP A 20 -31.85 -46.24 24.55
C ASP A 20 -31.53 -44.89 23.90
N LEU A 21 -31.39 -43.82 24.70
CA LEU A 21 -31.24 -42.45 24.21
C LEU A 21 -29.78 -42.11 23.84
N THR A 22 -29.54 -41.70 22.60
CA THR A 22 -28.23 -41.20 22.16
C THR A 22 -28.24 -39.69 21.90
N SER A 23 -27.05 -39.09 21.72
CA SER A 23 -26.93 -37.65 21.42
C SER A 23 -27.52 -37.26 20.07
N ASN A 24 -27.69 -38.21 19.15
CA ASN A 24 -28.26 -37.94 17.83
C ASN A 24 -29.79 -37.98 17.82
N ASP A 25 -30.40 -38.50 18.89
CA ASP A 25 -31.85 -38.58 19.03
C ASP A 25 -32.47 -37.31 19.61
N ILE A 26 -31.66 -36.33 20.01
CA ILE A 26 -32.11 -35.10 20.68
C ILE A 26 -31.66 -33.86 19.92
N GLU A 27 -32.64 -33.00 19.65
CA GLU A 27 -32.41 -31.62 19.24
C GLU A 27 -32.82 -30.64 20.35
N VAL A 28 -32.04 -29.57 20.50
CA VAL A 28 -32.36 -28.46 21.41
C VAL A 28 -32.92 -27.29 20.60
N VAL A 29 -34.21 -26.99 20.81
CA VAL A 29 -34.94 -25.96 20.08
C VAL A 29 -35.38 -24.84 21.02
N PHE A 30 -35.12 -23.61 20.61
CA PHE A 30 -35.61 -22.40 21.28
C PHE A 30 -36.58 -21.67 20.36
N ASP A 31 -37.76 -21.37 20.88
CA ASP A 31 -38.61 -20.34 20.28
C ASP A 31 -38.09 -18.97 20.73
N ALA A 32 -37.74 -18.14 19.76
CA ALA A 32 -37.19 -16.82 19.97
C ALA A 32 -38.08 -15.72 19.35
N SER A 33 -39.31 -16.06 18.95
CA SER A 33 -40.23 -15.16 18.24
C SER A 33 -40.67 -13.96 19.08
N ASP A 34 -40.65 -14.09 20.41
CA ASP A 34 -41.00 -13.05 21.38
C ASP A 34 -39.78 -12.41 22.06
N LYS A 35 -38.56 -12.74 21.61
CA LYS A 35 -37.31 -12.27 22.22
C LYS A 35 -36.72 -11.11 21.43
N GLU A 36 -36.21 -10.11 22.15
CA GLU A 36 -35.44 -9.01 21.58
C GLU A 36 -34.08 -8.89 22.28
N GLY A 37 -33.04 -8.57 21.52
CA GLY A 37 -31.69 -8.33 22.05
C GLY A 37 -31.04 -9.58 22.67
N GLU A 38 -30.63 -9.47 23.94
CA GLU A 38 -29.89 -10.50 24.65
C GLU A 38 -30.77 -11.16 25.73
N TRP A 39 -30.80 -12.49 25.79
CA TRP A 39 -31.46 -13.21 26.87
C TRP A 39 -30.63 -14.40 27.34
N ILE A 40 -30.81 -14.72 28.62
CA ILE A 40 -30.25 -15.92 29.21
C ILE A 40 -31.16 -17.09 28.84
N ALA A 41 -30.64 -17.98 28.00
CA ALA A 41 -31.32 -19.19 27.59
C ALA A 41 -31.06 -20.32 28.59
N THR A 42 -32.15 -20.86 29.13
CA THR A 42 -32.14 -22.02 30.02
C THR A 42 -32.78 -23.18 29.29
N ILE A 43 -32.01 -24.22 28.95
CA ILE A 43 -32.57 -25.44 28.35
C ILE A 43 -33.36 -26.18 29.42
N ASN A 44 -34.64 -26.36 29.17
CA ASN A 44 -35.52 -27.19 29.98
C ASN A 44 -36.17 -28.28 29.11
N LYS A 45 -37.02 -29.12 29.71
CA LYS A 45 -37.71 -30.23 29.02
C LYS A 45 -38.46 -29.78 27.76
N ARG A 46 -39.01 -28.57 27.72
CA ARG A 46 -39.78 -28.04 26.57
C ARG A 46 -38.91 -27.69 25.38
N ASN A 47 -37.61 -27.52 25.60
CA ASN A 47 -36.64 -27.22 24.55
C ASN A 47 -36.05 -28.48 23.92
N ILE A 48 -36.37 -29.67 24.43
CA ILE A 48 -35.88 -30.93 23.87
C ILE A 48 -36.92 -31.47 22.89
N GLN A 49 -36.49 -31.72 21.66
CA GLN A 49 -37.26 -32.38 20.62
C GLN A 49 -36.50 -33.63 20.15
N THR A 50 -37.22 -34.55 19.54
CA THR A 50 -36.63 -35.74 18.90
C THR A 50 -37.31 -35.95 17.56
N ASP A 51 -36.50 -36.31 16.57
CA ASP A 51 -36.98 -36.76 15.27
C ASP A 51 -37.15 -38.28 15.21
N ASN A 52 -36.84 -38.99 16.31
CA ASN A 52 -37.01 -40.43 16.42
C ASN A 52 -38.45 -40.76 16.87
N PRO A 53 -39.30 -41.35 16.00
CA PRO A 53 -40.71 -41.60 16.30
C PRO A 53 -40.92 -42.66 17.40
N ASP A 54 -39.92 -43.48 17.69
CA ASP A 54 -39.98 -44.55 18.69
C ASP A 54 -39.69 -44.05 20.11
N ILE A 55 -39.17 -42.82 20.26
CA ILE A 55 -38.75 -42.24 21.54
C ILE A 55 -39.77 -41.19 22.02
N ASN A 56 -40.52 -41.50 23.08
CA ASN A 56 -41.44 -40.52 23.69
C ASN A 56 -40.76 -39.70 24.80
N ILE A 57 -40.10 -38.61 24.40
CA ILE A 57 -39.43 -37.67 25.31
C ILE A 57 -40.38 -37.02 26.33
N SER A 58 -41.62 -36.74 25.91
CA SER A 58 -42.60 -36.01 26.73
C SER A 58 -43.01 -36.78 27.99
N HIS A 59 -42.91 -38.11 27.98
CA HIS A 59 -43.26 -38.96 29.13
C HIS A 59 -42.03 -39.56 29.82
N GLY A 60 -40.91 -39.72 29.13
CA GLY A 60 -39.73 -40.39 29.69
C GLY A 60 -38.71 -39.48 30.39
N ILE A 61 -38.61 -38.18 30.04
CA ILE A 61 -37.68 -37.23 30.68
C ILE A 61 -38.39 -36.47 31.81
N SER A 62 -37.85 -36.51 33.02
CA SER A 62 -38.38 -35.78 34.19
C SER A 62 -37.65 -34.46 34.44
N LYS A 63 -36.34 -34.39 34.20
CA LYS A 63 -35.53 -33.18 34.41
C LYS A 63 -34.41 -33.07 33.38
N VAL A 64 -34.12 -31.84 32.98
CA VAL A 64 -32.97 -31.49 32.15
C VAL A 64 -32.17 -30.43 32.92
N ALA A 65 -30.88 -30.65 33.07
CA ALA A 65 -29.96 -29.70 33.69
C ALA A 65 -28.84 -29.35 32.72
N THR A 66 -28.57 -28.06 32.57
CA THR A 66 -27.48 -27.50 31.76
C THR A 66 -26.96 -26.24 32.42
N GLN A 67 -25.77 -25.79 32.02
CA GLN A 67 -25.36 -24.42 32.24
C GLN A 67 -26.20 -23.48 31.38
N ASN A 68 -26.61 -22.34 31.96
CA ASN A 68 -27.25 -21.27 31.22
C ASN A 68 -26.26 -20.65 30.24
N PHE A 69 -26.74 -20.17 29.10
CA PHE A 69 -25.92 -19.43 28.15
C PHE A 69 -26.67 -18.23 27.59
N LEU A 70 -25.92 -17.20 27.21
CA LEU A 70 -26.46 -15.99 26.61
C LEU A 70 -26.71 -16.24 25.13
N ILE A 71 -27.93 -15.97 24.66
CA ILE A 71 -28.24 -15.86 23.23
C ILE A 71 -28.46 -14.39 22.91
N LYS A 72 -27.84 -13.94 21.82
CA LYS A 72 -27.98 -12.58 21.30
C LYS A 72 -28.63 -12.63 19.93
N LEU A 73 -29.83 -12.09 19.81
CA LEU A 73 -30.47 -11.82 18.53
C LEU A 73 -29.93 -10.51 17.97
N THR A 74 -29.45 -10.55 16.74
CA THR A 74 -28.98 -9.37 16.01
C THR A 74 -29.62 -9.36 14.64
N LYS A 75 -29.84 -8.15 14.11
CA LYS A 75 -30.28 -8.01 12.72
C LYS A 75 -29.13 -8.42 11.80
N LEU A 76 -29.48 -9.11 10.72
CA LEU A 76 -28.57 -9.28 9.60
C LEU A 76 -28.62 -8.01 8.76
N VAL A 77 -27.46 -7.42 8.53
CA VAL A 77 -27.31 -6.23 7.68
C VAL A 77 -26.31 -6.54 6.58
N THR A 78 -26.51 -5.92 5.42
CA THR A 78 -25.59 -5.99 4.29
C THR A 78 -25.01 -4.61 4.04
N GLU A 79 -23.69 -4.51 4.01
CA GLU A 79 -22.98 -3.24 3.89
C GLU A 79 -21.76 -3.37 2.98
N LYS A 80 -21.35 -2.23 2.40
CA LYS A 80 -20.08 -2.10 1.70
C LYS A 80 -18.99 -1.71 2.69
N ILE A 81 -17.96 -2.53 2.79
CA ILE A 81 -16.81 -2.35 3.68
C ILE A 81 -15.63 -1.86 2.85
N PRO A 82 -14.96 -0.75 3.23
CA PRO A 82 -13.78 -0.29 2.52
C PRO A 82 -12.60 -1.25 2.74
N ILE A 83 -11.88 -1.54 1.68
CA ILE A 83 -10.63 -2.27 1.66
C ILE A 83 -9.53 -1.28 1.26
N ILE A 84 -8.59 -1.06 2.15
CA ILE A 84 -7.41 -0.23 1.93
C ILE A 84 -6.30 -1.14 1.42
N ILE A 85 -5.82 -0.86 0.22
CA ILE A 85 -4.65 -1.53 -0.34
C ILE A 85 -3.42 -0.90 0.30
N THR A 86 -2.70 -1.69 1.08
CA THR A 86 -1.52 -1.22 1.80
C THR A 86 -0.27 -1.35 0.95
N GLN A 87 0.82 -0.73 1.40
CA GLN A 87 2.12 -0.93 0.78
C GLN A 87 2.49 -2.43 0.83
N PRO A 88 2.89 -3.03 -0.30
CA PRO A 88 3.21 -4.44 -0.33
C PRO A 88 4.47 -4.75 0.50
N ILE A 89 4.55 -5.99 0.97
CA ILE A 89 5.69 -6.54 1.72
C ILE A 89 6.60 -7.35 0.80
N GLY A 90 7.81 -7.66 1.27
CA GLY A 90 8.79 -8.41 0.47
C GLY A 90 9.61 -7.50 -0.44
N GLU A 91 10.45 -8.12 -1.27
CA GLU A 91 11.33 -7.41 -2.20
C GLU A 91 10.82 -7.56 -3.63
N ALA A 92 10.98 -6.50 -4.43
CA ALA A 92 10.68 -6.59 -5.86
C ALA A 92 11.65 -7.57 -6.55
N PRO A 93 11.21 -8.26 -7.63
CA PRO A 93 12.08 -9.17 -8.36
C PRO A 93 13.36 -8.48 -8.85
N LYS A 94 14.47 -9.22 -8.88
CA LYS A 94 15.78 -8.69 -9.28
C LYS A 94 15.70 -7.98 -10.64
N GLY A 95 16.17 -6.72 -10.68
CA GLY A 95 16.12 -5.88 -11.87
C GLY A 95 14.86 -5.00 -11.96
N TYR A 96 13.97 -5.10 -10.98
CA TYR A 96 12.77 -4.28 -10.86
C TYR A 96 12.70 -3.64 -9.47
N GLN A 97 11.98 -2.53 -9.39
CA GLN A 97 11.68 -1.81 -8.17
C GLN A 97 10.17 -1.59 -8.09
N PHE A 98 9.58 -1.82 -6.92
CA PHE A 98 8.18 -1.48 -6.69
C PHE A 98 7.97 0.02 -6.92
N LEU A 99 7.07 0.37 -7.82
CA LEU A 99 6.71 1.74 -8.11
C LEU A 99 5.49 2.14 -7.29
N ASP A 100 4.36 1.49 -7.55
CA ASP A 100 3.07 1.82 -6.97
C ASP A 100 2.06 0.67 -7.06
N ILE A 101 0.92 0.81 -6.39
CA ILE A 101 -0.21 -0.11 -6.47
C ILE A 101 -1.51 0.66 -6.65
N TRP A 102 -2.35 0.23 -7.59
CA TRP A 102 -3.57 0.95 -7.92
C TRP A 102 -4.73 -0.03 -8.18
N PRO A 103 -5.97 0.24 -7.73
CA PRO A 103 -6.40 1.37 -6.91
C PRO A 103 -6.00 1.23 -5.44
N TYR A 104 -5.89 2.35 -4.72
CA TYR A 104 -5.55 2.36 -3.29
C TYR A 104 -6.69 1.92 -2.37
N GLN A 105 -7.93 1.99 -2.85
CA GLN A 105 -9.12 1.60 -2.10
C GLN A 105 -10.11 0.86 -2.99
N LEU A 106 -10.64 -0.23 -2.46
CA LEU A 106 -11.72 -1.03 -3.05
C LEU A 106 -12.84 -1.21 -2.02
N TYR A 107 -13.94 -1.83 -2.40
CA TYR A 107 -15.02 -2.19 -1.50
C TYR A 107 -15.40 -3.66 -1.60
N ILE A 108 -15.82 -4.25 -0.48
CA ILE A 108 -16.41 -5.58 -0.46
C ILE A 108 -17.78 -5.53 0.19
N THR A 109 -18.75 -6.20 -0.42
CA THR A 109 -20.10 -6.33 0.12
C THR A 109 -20.14 -7.52 1.05
N VAL A 110 -20.46 -7.30 2.32
CA VAL A 110 -20.57 -8.37 3.32
C VAL A 110 -21.94 -8.34 3.97
N SER A 111 -22.45 -9.53 4.33
CA SER A 111 -23.69 -9.69 5.07
C SER A 111 -23.41 -10.42 6.38
N GLY A 112 -23.98 -9.95 7.49
CA GLY A 112 -23.74 -10.55 8.79
C GLY A 112 -24.40 -9.81 9.96
N PRO A 113 -24.09 -10.21 11.21
CA PRO A 113 -24.58 -9.55 12.41
C PRO A 113 -24.28 -8.05 12.42
N GLU A 114 -25.28 -7.23 12.73
CA GLU A 114 -25.21 -5.76 12.69
C GLU A 114 -23.97 -5.18 13.42
N ASP A 115 -23.72 -5.63 14.64
CA ASP A 115 -22.57 -5.17 15.44
C ASP A 115 -21.22 -5.47 14.75
N THR A 116 -21.10 -6.65 14.15
CA THR A 116 -19.87 -7.10 13.46
C THR A 116 -19.66 -6.30 12.18
N VAL A 117 -20.71 -6.17 11.36
CA VAL A 117 -20.63 -5.46 10.07
C VAL A 117 -20.38 -3.97 10.28
N LYS A 118 -21.02 -3.33 11.27
CA LYS A 118 -20.76 -1.92 11.61
C LYS A 118 -19.33 -1.69 12.07
N LYS A 119 -18.77 -2.59 12.90
CA LYS A 119 -17.36 -2.52 13.30
C LYS A 119 -16.42 -2.64 12.10
N LEU A 120 -16.69 -3.58 11.20
CA LEU A 120 -15.92 -3.73 9.95
C LEU A 120 -15.99 -2.46 9.11
N LYS A 121 -17.18 -1.87 8.94
CA LYS A 121 -17.38 -0.65 8.16
C LYS A 121 -16.60 0.53 8.73
N SER A 122 -16.57 0.68 10.06
CA SER A 122 -15.81 1.74 10.72
C SER A 122 -14.30 1.59 10.65
N ARG A 123 -13.80 0.34 10.66
CA ARG A 123 -12.36 0.06 10.68
C ARG A 123 -11.76 -0.06 9.29
N GLY A 124 -12.56 -0.49 8.32
CA GLY A 124 -12.08 -0.98 7.04
C GLY A 124 -11.30 -2.28 7.18
N LEU A 125 -10.84 -2.78 6.04
CA LEU A 125 -10.02 -3.97 5.90
C LEU A 125 -8.73 -3.60 5.20
N ASN A 126 -7.62 -4.22 5.57
CA ASN A 126 -6.35 -4.02 4.88
C ASN A 126 -6.09 -5.22 3.98
N LEU A 127 -5.67 -4.96 2.75
CA LEU A 127 -5.17 -5.97 1.83
C LEU A 127 -3.71 -5.64 1.49
N THR A 128 -2.81 -6.53 1.91
CA THR A 128 -1.37 -6.41 1.72
C THR A 128 -0.90 -7.51 0.77
N PHE A 129 -0.22 -7.14 -0.33
CA PHE A 129 0.38 -8.11 -1.24
C PHE A 129 1.84 -8.39 -0.89
N ASN A 130 2.32 -9.59 -1.21
CA ASN A 130 3.70 -9.98 -1.04
C ASN A 130 4.40 -10.02 -2.40
N LEU A 131 5.40 -9.17 -2.59
CA LEU A 131 6.13 -9.06 -3.86
C LEU A 131 6.95 -10.30 -4.19
N ASN A 132 7.31 -11.10 -3.18
CA ASN A 132 8.02 -12.37 -3.38
C ASN A 132 7.19 -13.39 -4.16
N ASP A 133 5.86 -13.21 -4.23
CA ASP A 133 4.96 -14.08 -4.98
C ASP A 133 4.90 -13.71 -6.48
N ILE A 134 5.59 -12.65 -6.90
CA ILE A 134 5.70 -12.22 -8.29
C ILE A 134 7.09 -12.62 -8.79
N SER A 135 7.16 -13.41 -9.86
CA SER A 135 8.44 -13.85 -10.41
C SER A 135 9.03 -12.82 -11.39
N LYS A 136 10.35 -12.82 -11.55
CA LYS A 136 11.01 -12.02 -12.60
C LYS A 136 10.50 -12.38 -14.00
N ALA A 137 10.26 -13.67 -14.26
CA ALA A 137 9.75 -14.13 -15.55
C ALA A 137 8.36 -13.54 -15.85
N ASN A 138 7.48 -13.45 -14.85
CA ASN A 138 6.16 -12.82 -15.00
C ASN A 138 6.29 -11.35 -15.49
N LEU A 139 7.28 -10.62 -14.96
CA LEU A 139 7.51 -9.22 -15.34
C LEU A 139 8.19 -9.09 -16.72
N ASP A 140 9.13 -9.98 -17.02
CA ASP A 140 9.82 -10.00 -18.30
C ASP A 140 8.86 -10.35 -19.46
N ASP A 141 7.93 -11.28 -19.25
CA ASP A 141 6.94 -11.68 -20.26
C ASP A 141 5.99 -10.53 -20.60
N LEU A 142 5.50 -9.80 -19.58
CA LEU A 142 4.62 -8.64 -19.76
C LEU A 142 5.27 -7.53 -20.60
N ARG A 143 6.59 -7.36 -20.48
CA ARG A 143 7.36 -6.43 -21.32
C ARG A 143 7.36 -6.86 -22.78
N THR A 144 7.51 -8.15 -23.07
CA THR A 144 7.55 -8.61 -24.47
C THR A 144 6.21 -8.49 -25.18
N SER A 145 5.11 -8.53 -24.40
CA SER A 145 3.76 -8.38 -24.93
C SER A 145 3.31 -6.93 -25.12
N SER A 146 3.90 -5.98 -24.40
CA SER A 146 3.59 -4.57 -24.59
C SER A 146 4.44 -4.01 -25.74
N ASN A 147 3.82 -3.50 -26.81
CA ASN A 147 4.49 -2.76 -27.89
C ASN A 147 5.10 -1.41 -27.42
N GLN A 148 5.34 -1.28 -26.12
CA GLN A 148 5.89 -0.09 -25.48
C GLN A 148 7.41 -0.26 -25.34
N GLU A 149 8.14 -0.17 -26.46
CA GLU A 149 9.61 -0.18 -26.48
C GLU A 149 10.25 0.94 -25.61
N HIS A 150 9.44 1.86 -25.08
CA HIS A 150 9.86 3.02 -24.29
C HIS A 150 9.28 3.07 -22.87
N SER A 151 8.51 2.07 -22.43
CA SER A 151 7.99 2.06 -21.05
C SER A 151 8.93 1.30 -20.12
N ASP A 152 9.66 2.03 -19.28
CA ASP A 152 10.43 1.45 -18.17
C ASP A 152 9.52 0.90 -17.06
N VAL A 153 8.20 1.04 -17.21
CA VAL A 153 7.19 0.64 -16.23
C VAL A 153 6.43 -0.59 -16.71
N VAL A 154 6.39 -1.61 -15.86
CA VAL A 154 5.67 -2.86 -16.08
C VAL A 154 4.52 -2.94 -15.08
N SER A 155 3.30 -3.13 -15.58
CA SER A 155 2.09 -3.27 -14.76
C SER A 155 1.71 -4.73 -14.61
N TYR A 156 1.80 -5.25 -13.39
CA TYR A 156 1.37 -6.61 -13.04
C TYR A 156 -0.07 -6.58 -12.53
N PHE A 157 -1.03 -7.06 -13.33
CA PHE A 157 -2.42 -7.19 -12.89
C PHE A 157 -2.55 -8.28 -11.84
N VAL A 158 -3.08 -7.91 -10.68
CA VAL A 158 -3.30 -8.84 -9.59
C VAL A 158 -4.29 -9.91 -10.07
N PRO A 159 -3.98 -11.21 -9.91
CA PRO A 159 -4.88 -12.26 -10.33
C PRO A 159 -6.08 -12.41 -9.38
N ASN A 160 -7.20 -12.94 -9.88
CA ASN A 160 -8.46 -13.00 -9.11
C ASN A 160 -8.35 -13.80 -7.81
N TYR A 161 -7.53 -14.86 -7.78
CA TYR A 161 -7.32 -15.66 -6.56
C TYR A 161 -6.58 -14.89 -5.44
N TRP A 162 -6.03 -13.71 -5.71
CA TRP A 162 -5.51 -12.79 -4.68
C TRP A 162 -6.55 -11.74 -4.24
N LYS A 163 -7.63 -11.54 -5.02
CA LYS A 163 -8.68 -10.53 -4.78
C LYS A 163 -9.75 -11.05 -3.85
N GLN A 164 -9.34 -11.61 -2.72
CA GLN A 164 -10.22 -12.21 -1.73
C GLN A 164 -9.74 -11.90 -0.31
N ILE A 165 -10.67 -11.79 0.63
CA ILE A 165 -10.37 -11.48 2.04
C ILE A 165 -10.93 -12.56 2.95
N SER A 166 -10.09 -13.06 3.86
CA SER A 166 -10.52 -13.97 4.91
C SER A 166 -11.25 -13.21 6.01
N LEU A 167 -12.54 -13.49 6.19
CA LEU A 167 -13.37 -12.95 7.27
C LEU A 167 -14.02 -14.08 8.06
N PRO A 168 -13.26 -14.80 8.92
CA PRO A 168 -13.75 -15.99 9.64
C PRO A 168 -14.99 -15.76 10.51
N LEU A 169 -15.19 -14.52 10.96
CA LEU A 169 -16.37 -14.11 11.74
C LEU A 169 -17.67 -14.10 10.92
N LEU A 170 -17.58 -14.06 9.59
CA LEU A 170 -18.70 -13.96 8.67
C LEU A 170 -18.79 -15.17 7.72
N SER A 171 -17.65 -15.71 7.29
CA SER A 171 -17.58 -16.82 6.34
C SER A 171 -16.39 -17.74 6.67
N PRO A 172 -16.56 -19.08 6.60
CA PRO A 172 -15.46 -20.03 6.77
C PRO A 172 -14.47 -20.00 5.59
N THR A 173 -14.90 -19.53 4.42
CA THR A 173 -14.06 -19.36 3.23
C THR A 173 -13.81 -17.88 2.96
N PRO A 174 -12.68 -17.51 2.31
CA PRO A 174 -12.44 -16.15 1.86
C PRO A 174 -13.59 -15.63 0.98
N ILE A 175 -13.87 -14.33 1.10
CA ILE A 175 -14.91 -13.64 0.33
C ILE A 175 -14.21 -12.87 -0.79
N GLU A 176 -14.67 -13.05 -2.03
CA GLU A 176 -14.14 -12.36 -3.20
C GLU A 176 -14.53 -10.87 -3.19
N ILE A 177 -13.60 -10.01 -3.62
CA ILE A 177 -13.82 -8.57 -3.68
C ILE A 177 -14.70 -8.26 -4.89
N ASN A 178 -15.96 -7.89 -4.63
CA ASN A 178 -16.96 -7.64 -5.65
C ASN A 178 -17.05 -6.17 -6.10
N ASP A 179 -15.92 -5.47 -6.11
CA ASP A 179 -15.81 -4.11 -6.61
C ASP A 179 -15.57 -4.11 -8.14
N PRO A 180 -16.34 -3.35 -8.94
CA PRO A 180 -16.06 -3.18 -10.37
C PRO A 180 -14.62 -2.72 -10.66
N ASP A 181 -14.02 -1.94 -9.77
CA ASP A 181 -12.66 -1.41 -9.95
C ASP A 181 -11.57 -2.44 -9.59
N ALA A 182 -11.94 -3.57 -8.97
CA ALA A 182 -10.99 -4.63 -8.64
C ALA A 182 -10.35 -5.26 -9.89
N LYS A 183 -10.99 -5.14 -11.06
CA LYS A 183 -10.40 -5.57 -12.34
C LYS A 183 -9.15 -4.76 -12.72
N PHE A 184 -9.06 -3.51 -12.28
CA PHE A 184 -7.93 -2.62 -12.53
C PHE A 184 -6.83 -2.75 -11.48
N LEU A 185 -7.00 -3.62 -10.47
CA LEU A 185 -6.02 -3.80 -9.42
C LEU A 185 -4.71 -4.35 -9.99
N ARG A 186 -3.67 -3.53 -9.94
CA ARG A 186 -2.34 -3.80 -10.48
C ARG A 186 -1.24 -3.28 -9.58
N ILE A 187 -0.08 -3.91 -9.69
CA ILE A 187 1.16 -3.52 -9.03
C ILE A 187 2.12 -3.08 -10.13
N ASP A 188 2.58 -1.84 -10.06
CA ASP A 188 3.51 -1.29 -11.03
C ASP A 188 4.94 -1.48 -10.55
N PHE A 189 5.80 -1.87 -11.49
CA PHE A 189 7.22 -2.03 -11.29
C PHE A 189 7.97 -1.11 -12.23
N LEU A 190 9.00 -0.45 -11.74
CA LEU A 190 9.97 0.26 -12.54
C LEU A 190 11.18 -0.64 -12.77
N ARG A 191 11.68 -0.71 -14.00
CA ARG A 191 12.94 -1.37 -14.29
C ARG A 191 14.09 -0.65 -13.58
N TYR A 192 14.92 -1.42 -12.90
CA TYR A 192 16.05 -0.87 -12.14
C TYR A 192 17.22 -0.58 -13.09
N GLU A 193 17.16 0.57 -13.76
CA GLU A 193 18.19 1.04 -14.70
C GLU A 193 18.86 2.32 -14.21
N LEU A 194 20.13 2.48 -14.59
CA LEU A 194 20.91 3.70 -14.35
C LEU A 194 20.75 4.63 -15.55
N LEU A 195 19.93 5.67 -15.40
CA LEU A 195 19.56 6.58 -16.48
C LEU A 195 20.48 7.79 -16.50
N LYS A 196 21.10 8.10 -17.64
CA LYS A 196 22.00 9.26 -17.74
C LYS A 196 21.20 10.56 -17.64
N VAL A 197 21.58 11.45 -16.72
CA VAL A 197 21.09 12.83 -16.68
C VAL A 197 21.84 13.60 -17.76
N ASP A 198 21.35 13.54 -18.99
CA ASP A 198 21.98 14.17 -20.16
C ASP A 198 21.71 15.69 -20.22
N SER A 199 21.96 16.37 -19.09
CA SER A 199 21.86 17.82 -18.94
C SER A 199 22.87 18.29 -17.88
N ALA A 200 23.32 19.54 -18.00
CA ALA A 200 24.26 20.12 -17.05
C ALA A 200 23.51 20.48 -15.76
N VAL A 201 23.91 19.90 -14.63
CA VAL A 201 23.27 20.12 -13.33
C VAL A 201 23.87 21.36 -12.65
N PRO A 202 23.13 22.47 -12.51
CA PRO A 202 23.62 23.67 -11.85
C PRO A 202 23.68 23.51 -10.34
N VAL A 203 24.55 24.30 -9.70
CA VAL A 203 24.69 24.38 -8.24
C VAL A 203 24.39 25.80 -7.78
N ALA A 204 23.49 25.94 -6.81
CA ALA A 204 23.06 27.20 -6.24
C ALA A 204 23.28 27.23 -4.71
N LEU A 205 23.54 28.43 -4.20
CA LEU A 205 23.60 28.70 -2.76
C LEU A 205 22.26 29.25 -2.29
N PHE A 206 21.71 28.66 -1.24
CA PHE A 206 20.55 29.19 -0.53
C PHE A 206 20.97 29.71 0.84
N PHE A 207 20.55 30.93 1.15
CA PHE A 207 20.84 31.62 2.40
C PHE A 207 19.54 31.80 3.19
N PRO A 208 19.37 31.10 4.33
CA PRO A 208 18.19 31.28 5.16
C PRO A 208 18.07 32.74 5.63
N PRO A 209 16.87 33.36 5.52
CA PRO A 209 16.68 34.74 5.96
C PRO A 209 17.06 34.99 7.42
N SER A 210 16.87 33.99 8.28
CA SER A 210 17.25 34.02 9.69
C SER A 210 18.76 34.15 9.95
N LYS A 211 19.61 34.00 8.91
CA LYS A 211 21.08 34.02 9.02
C LYS A 211 21.74 35.21 8.31
N ILE A 212 20.95 36.13 7.74
CA ILE A 212 21.44 37.31 6.99
C ILE A 212 22.27 38.28 7.84
N GLY A 213 22.16 38.24 9.19
CA GLY A 213 23.01 39.03 10.08
C GLY A 213 24.39 38.42 10.36
N SER A 214 24.50 37.09 10.35
CA SER A 214 25.75 36.36 10.60
C SER A 214 26.55 36.07 9.33
N LEU A 215 25.89 36.05 8.18
CA LEU A 215 26.48 35.75 6.88
C LEU A 215 26.25 36.93 5.94
N SER A 216 27.21 37.20 5.05
CA SER A 216 27.06 38.18 3.98
C SER A 216 26.90 37.43 2.64
N PRO A 217 25.66 37.17 2.15
CA PRO A 217 25.44 36.39 0.93
C PRO A 217 26.19 36.92 -0.29
N GLN A 218 26.37 38.24 -0.39
CA GLN A 218 27.08 38.88 -1.51
C GLN A 218 28.59 38.59 -1.52
N LYS A 219 29.18 38.21 -0.38
CA LYS A 219 30.61 37.90 -0.27
C LYS A 219 30.88 36.41 -0.48
N ILE A 220 29.90 35.57 -0.16
CA ILE A 220 30.04 34.11 -0.22
C ILE A 220 29.80 33.63 -1.64
N HIS A 221 30.75 32.87 -2.20
CA HIS A 221 30.68 32.40 -3.58
C HIS A 221 31.04 30.92 -3.72
N LEU A 222 30.47 30.28 -4.75
CA LEU A 222 30.83 28.91 -5.18
C LEU A 222 32.14 28.95 -5.98
N THR A 223 33.15 28.26 -5.47
CA THR A 223 34.47 28.23 -6.08
C THR A 223 34.61 27.03 -7.01
N PRO A 224 34.97 27.24 -8.31
CA PRO A 224 35.24 26.14 -9.23
C PRO A 224 36.36 25.23 -8.74
N ASN A 225 36.23 23.94 -9.04
CA ASN A 225 37.23 22.91 -8.76
C ASN A 225 36.99 21.70 -9.67
N GLN A 226 37.54 20.54 -9.33
CA GLN A 226 37.40 19.32 -10.13
C GLN A 226 35.93 18.90 -10.36
N LEU A 227 35.04 19.15 -9.40
CA LEU A 227 33.62 18.76 -9.45
C LEU A 227 32.71 19.86 -9.99
N LEU A 228 33.20 21.10 -10.07
CA LEU A 228 32.41 22.27 -10.37
C LEU A 228 33.13 23.17 -11.37
N GLU A 229 32.55 23.36 -12.54
CA GLU A 229 33.04 24.32 -13.53
C GLU A 229 32.13 25.54 -13.63
N ASN A 230 32.70 26.64 -14.13
CA ASN A 230 31.91 27.80 -14.52
C ASN A 230 31.66 27.75 -16.03
N ARG A 231 30.42 27.48 -16.42
CA ARG A 231 30.00 27.45 -17.82
C ARG A 231 29.10 28.65 -18.08
N ASN A 232 29.64 29.67 -18.76
CA ASN A 232 28.92 30.91 -19.11
C ASN A 232 28.24 31.61 -17.92
N GLY A 233 28.89 31.61 -16.75
CA GLY A 233 28.35 32.24 -15.53
C GLY A 233 27.53 31.30 -14.65
N LEU A 234 27.18 30.10 -15.13
CA LEU A 234 26.53 29.06 -14.34
C LEU A 234 27.57 28.11 -13.75
N LYS A 235 27.47 27.86 -12.45
CA LYS A 235 28.27 26.85 -11.75
C LYS A 235 27.60 25.50 -11.95
N VAL A 236 28.25 24.57 -12.64
CA VAL A 236 27.66 23.27 -13.01
C VAL A 236 28.56 22.12 -12.61
N ILE A 237 27.96 20.98 -12.29
CA ILE A 237 28.69 19.74 -12.01
C ILE A 237 29.37 19.25 -13.29
N THR A 238 30.66 18.92 -13.18
CA THR A 238 31.50 18.45 -14.30
C THR A 238 31.36 16.95 -14.55
N THR A 239 31.17 16.17 -13.48
CA THR A 239 31.05 14.72 -13.54
C THR A 239 29.71 14.31 -14.14
N PRO A 240 29.67 13.35 -15.09
CA PRO A 240 28.42 12.79 -15.58
C PRO A 240 27.58 12.19 -14.44
N LEU A 241 26.32 12.63 -14.34
CA LEU A 241 25.38 12.17 -13.33
C LEU A 241 24.32 11.26 -13.94
N TYR A 242 23.82 10.37 -13.12
CA TYR A 242 22.80 9.39 -13.47
C TYR A 242 21.69 9.39 -12.43
N ALA A 243 20.49 8.97 -12.81
CA ALA A 243 19.35 8.82 -11.93
C ALA A 243 18.92 7.35 -11.85
N LYS A 244 18.36 6.95 -10.71
CA LYS A 244 17.74 5.64 -10.50
C LYS A 244 16.38 5.81 -9.83
N GLY A 245 15.54 4.79 -9.95
CA GLY A 245 14.24 4.76 -9.29
C GLY A 245 13.19 5.68 -9.94
N VAL A 246 13.48 6.18 -11.14
CA VAL A 246 12.57 6.98 -11.96
C VAL A 246 12.55 6.49 -13.40
N SER A 247 11.49 6.79 -14.16
CA SER A 247 11.43 6.45 -15.59
C SER A 247 12.24 7.40 -16.46
N SER A 248 12.67 6.93 -17.62
CA SER A 248 13.32 7.74 -18.66
C SER A 248 12.45 8.92 -19.07
N PHE A 249 11.14 8.70 -19.24
CA PHE A 249 10.18 9.76 -19.55
C PHE A 249 10.13 10.84 -18.45
N PHE A 250 10.07 10.44 -17.18
CA PHE A 250 10.11 11.39 -16.07
C PHE A 250 11.41 12.20 -16.06
N LEU A 251 12.55 11.53 -16.24
CA LEU A 251 13.86 12.19 -16.31
C LEU A 251 13.92 13.18 -17.49
N GLU A 252 13.38 12.83 -18.65
CA GLU A 252 13.35 13.69 -19.83
C GLU A 252 12.56 14.99 -19.57
N ILE A 253 11.46 14.91 -18.83
CA ILE A 253 10.64 16.08 -18.49
C ILE A 253 11.37 17.05 -17.56
N MET A 254 12.22 16.55 -16.67
CA MET A 254 12.73 17.32 -15.55
C MET A 254 14.22 17.65 -15.61
N LYS A 255 15.01 16.98 -16.45
CA LYS A 255 16.49 17.08 -16.46
C LYS A 255 17.00 18.52 -16.58
N ASP A 256 16.27 19.38 -17.29
CA ASP A 256 16.64 20.79 -17.50
C ASP A 256 16.12 21.74 -16.41
N MET A 257 15.31 21.23 -15.49
CA MET A 257 14.72 21.96 -14.37
C MET A 257 15.20 21.40 -13.03
N LEU A 258 16.37 20.77 -13.03
CA LEU A 258 17.03 20.19 -11.86
C LEU A 258 18.21 21.07 -11.42
N GLN A 259 18.38 21.26 -10.12
CA GLN A 259 19.55 21.92 -9.55
C GLN A 259 19.98 21.29 -8.23
N LEU A 260 21.25 21.43 -7.87
CA LEU A 260 21.74 21.18 -6.51
C LEU A 260 21.69 22.47 -5.71
N MET A 261 21.02 22.44 -4.56
CA MET A 261 20.92 23.56 -3.65
C MET A 261 21.72 23.28 -2.38
N ILE A 262 22.70 24.14 -2.08
CA ILE A 262 23.50 24.09 -0.86
C ILE A 262 22.90 25.08 0.15
N LEU A 263 22.57 24.59 1.33
CA LEU A 263 22.10 25.38 2.45
C LEU A 263 23.30 26.01 3.16
N VAL A 264 23.49 27.32 3.02
CA VAL A 264 24.60 28.03 3.66
C VAL A 264 24.19 28.49 5.05
N THR A 265 24.65 27.76 6.06
CA THR A 265 24.51 28.11 7.48
C THR A 265 25.88 28.20 8.15
N PRO A 266 26.04 29.02 9.20
CA PRO A 266 27.27 29.00 9.99
C PRO A 266 27.47 27.60 10.59
N LYS A 267 28.56 26.95 10.22
CA LYS A 267 29.05 25.66 10.72
C LYS A 267 30.55 25.82 11.03
N GLU A 268 31.13 24.90 11.79
CA GLU A 268 32.58 24.95 12.02
C GLU A 268 33.34 24.80 10.70
N GLU A 269 34.53 25.40 10.61
CA GLU A 269 35.31 25.36 9.38
C GLU A 269 35.68 23.91 9.02
N GLY A 270 35.29 23.48 7.81
CA GLY A 270 35.47 22.10 7.35
C GLY A 270 34.27 21.17 7.60
N GLU A 271 33.23 21.60 8.30
CA GLU A 271 31.98 20.82 8.38
C GLU A 271 31.21 20.84 7.06
N CYS A 272 30.55 19.71 6.74
CA CYS A 272 29.69 19.62 5.57
C CYS A 272 28.42 20.46 5.76
N LEU A 273 28.17 21.39 4.85
CA LEU A 273 26.90 22.06 4.69
C LEU A 273 25.85 21.08 4.16
N ASP A 274 24.59 21.32 4.51
CA ASP A 274 23.50 20.50 4.02
C ASP A 274 23.20 20.87 2.57
N TRP A 275 22.76 19.89 1.79
CA TRP A 275 22.42 20.10 0.38
C TRP A 275 21.27 19.19 -0.03
N SER A 276 20.63 19.53 -1.15
CA SER A 276 19.53 18.74 -1.72
C SER A 276 19.45 18.92 -3.23
N VAL A 277 18.85 17.93 -3.90
CA VAL A 277 18.36 18.09 -5.27
C VAL A 277 17.04 18.86 -5.22
N GLN A 278 16.89 19.86 -6.08
CA GLN A 278 15.69 20.68 -6.18
C GLN A 278 15.15 20.65 -7.60
N PHE A 279 13.82 20.61 -7.72
CA PHE A 279 13.09 20.70 -8.98
C PHE A 279 12.50 22.10 -9.11
N ILE A 280 12.91 22.82 -10.14
CA ILE A 280 12.38 24.15 -10.43
C ILE A 280 10.94 24.00 -10.91
N ASN A 281 10.01 24.68 -10.23
CA ASN A 281 8.59 24.73 -10.58
C ASN A 281 7.96 23.33 -10.79
N SER A 282 7.99 22.52 -9.74
CA SER A 282 7.45 21.14 -9.74
C SER A 282 6.00 21.05 -10.20
N GLY A 283 5.16 22.07 -9.96
CA GLY A 283 3.77 22.10 -10.43
C GLY A 283 3.65 22.07 -11.95
N ILE A 284 4.41 22.90 -12.67
CA ILE A 284 4.42 22.89 -14.14
C ILE A 284 4.97 21.57 -14.68
N LEU A 285 6.00 21.01 -14.03
CA LEU A 285 6.56 19.71 -14.42
C LEU A 285 5.55 18.58 -14.25
N GLU A 286 4.79 18.57 -13.14
CA GLU A 286 3.71 17.61 -12.88
C GLU A 286 2.63 17.71 -13.97
N ASP A 287 2.16 18.93 -14.26
CA ASP A 287 1.12 19.16 -15.27
C ASP A 287 1.58 18.73 -16.66
N ARG A 288 2.84 19.02 -17.04
CA ARG A 288 3.40 18.59 -18.33
C ARG A 288 3.50 17.08 -18.43
N TYR A 289 3.99 16.43 -17.38
CA TYR A 289 4.09 14.96 -17.30
C TYR A 289 2.71 14.30 -17.48
N VAL A 290 1.72 14.78 -16.72
CA VAL A 290 0.35 14.27 -16.77
C VAL A 290 -0.28 14.54 -18.13
N HIS A 291 -0.16 15.74 -18.67
CA HIS A 291 -0.75 16.11 -19.95
C HIS A 291 -0.28 15.20 -21.09
N ILE A 292 1.03 14.96 -21.18
CA ILE A 292 1.60 14.10 -22.23
C ILE A 292 1.09 12.66 -22.07
N LEU A 293 1.16 12.09 -20.86
CA LEU A 293 0.71 10.71 -20.63
C LEU A 293 -0.80 10.54 -20.72
N MET A 294 -1.60 11.59 -20.50
CA MET A 294 -3.04 11.57 -20.73
C MET A 294 -3.38 11.60 -22.23
N SER A 295 -2.55 12.27 -23.03
CA SER A 295 -2.68 12.33 -24.49
C SER A 295 -2.19 11.07 -25.20
N ASP A 296 -1.36 10.28 -24.52
CA ASP A 296 -0.87 9.01 -25.04
C ASP A 296 -1.98 7.94 -25.03
N VAL A 297 -2.19 7.35 -26.21
CA VAL A 297 -3.21 6.35 -26.50
C VAL A 297 -2.64 4.94 -26.60
N SER A 298 -1.31 4.75 -26.44
CA SER A 298 -0.66 3.45 -26.58
C SER A 298 -0.87 2.50 -25.39
N ASP A 299 -1.35 3.02 -24.27
CA ASP A 299 -1.65 2.22 -23.08
C ASP A 299 -3.16 1.95 -22.99
N GLU A 300 -3.58 0.86 -23.64
CA GLU A 300 -5.00 0.45 -23.66
C GLU A 300 -5.53 0.15 -22.25
N GLU A 301 -4.68 -0.32 -21.34
CA GLU A 301 -5.05 -0.75 -20.00
C GLU A 301 -5.25 0.43 -19.04
N VAL A 302 -4.48 1.51 -19.23
CA VAL A 302 -4.69 2.79 -18.53
C VAL A 302 -5.85 3.58 -19.16
N ARG A 303 -6.17 3.37 -20.44
CA ARG A 303 -7.30 4.01 -21.14
C ARG A 303 -8.66 3.65 -20.54
N ASP A 304 -8.81 2.44 -20.02
CA ASP A 304 -10.08 1.95 -19.49
C ASP A 304 -10.45 2.56 -18.11
N LEU A 305 -9.51 3.29 -17.49
CA LEU A 305 -9.77 4.07 -16.29
C LEU A 305 -10.59 5.33 -16.62
N GLN A 306 -11.47 5.73 -15.69
CA GLN A 306 -12.12 7.04 -15.80
C GLN A 306 -11.07 8.16 -15.87
N PRO A 307 -11.24 9.18 -16.73
CA PRO A 307 -10.20 10.20 -16.96
C PRO A 307 -9.68 10.88 -15.70
N ARG A 308 -10.57 11.22 -14.76
CA ARG A 308 -10.19 11.83 -13.47
C ARG A 308 -9.34 10.91 -12.61
N VAL A 309 -9.65 9.62 -12.63
CA VAL A 309 -8.95 8.60 -11.84
C VAL A 309 -7.56 8.36 -12.42
N ARG A 310 -7.46 8.30 -13.76
CA ARG A 310 -6.19 8.23 -14.48
C ARG A 310 -5.29 9.42 -14.17
N GLU A 311 -5.84 10.63 -14.18
CA GLU A 311 -5.09 11.85 -13.87
C GLU A 311 -4.47 11.81 -12.47
N GLU A 312 -5.28 11.50 -11.45
CA GLU A 312 -4.82 11.43 -10.06
C GLU A 312 -3.74 10.37 -9.86
N TYR A 313 -3.90 9.21 -10.49
CA TYR A 313 -2.89 8.16 -10.50
C TYR A 313 -1.56 8.64 -11.11
N LEU A 314 -1.59 9.32 -12.27
CA LEU A 314 -0.38 9.85 -12.91
C LEU A 314 0.30 10.93 -12.06
N ARG A 315 -0.49 11.79 -11.40
CA ARG A 315 0.02 12.80 -10.45
C ARG A 315 0.73 12.14 -9.27
N ASN A 316 0.15 11.10 -8.69
CA ASN A 316 0.75 10.38 -7.58
C ASN A 316 2.03 9.64 -8.00
N ARG A 317 2.06 9.05 -9.20
CA ARG A 317 3.28 8.48 -9.78
C ARG A 317 4.39 9.54 -9.94
N PHE A 318 4.07 10.71 -10.48
CA PHE A 318 5.02 11.82 -10.62
C PHE A 318 5.61 12.25 -9.28
N ARG A 319 4.76 12.44 -8.26
CA ARG A 319 5.19 12.81 -6.91
C ARG A 319 6.05 11.73 -6.26
N SER A 320 5.70 10.46 -6.47
CA SER A 320 6.50 9.31 -6.01
C SER A 320 7.90 9.33 -6.61
N TYR A 321 8.03 9.58 -7.93
CA TYR A 321 9.33 9.74 -8.56
C TYR A 321 10.15 10.91 -8.01
N MET A 322 9.54 12.09 -7.80
CA MET A 322 10.26 13.23 -7.20
C MET A 322 10.80 12.91 -5.81
N ASN A 323 10.01 12.21 -4.98
CA ASN A 323 10.40 11.84 -3.62
C ASN A 323 11.52 10.80 -3.57
N ARG A 324 11.64 9.96 -4.61
CA ARG A 324 12.64 8.89 -4.69
C ARG A 324 13.85 9.24 -5.56
N PHE A 325 13.84 10.41 -6.18
CA PHE A 325 14.88 10.81 -7.12
C PHE A 325 16.22 10.96 -6.40
N GLU A 326 17.20 10.22 -6.87
CA GLU A 326 18.56 10.24 -6.36
C GLU A 326 19.55 10.27 -7.53
N LEU A 327 20.66 10.98 -7.31
CA LEU A 327 21.76 11.09 -8.27
C LEU A 327 22.84 10.05 -7.96
N TYR A 328 23.44 9.54 -9.02
CA TYR A 328 24.46 8.49 -9.02
C TYR A 328 25.60 8.85 -9.98
N THR A 329 26.77 8.28 -9.75
CA THR A 329 27.92 8.32 -10.67
C THR A 329 27.81 7.21 -11.72
N SER A 330 28.68 7.21 -12.72
CA SER A 330 28.77 6.15 -13.73
C SER A 330 29.04 4.76 -13.14
N ASP A 331 29.70 4.72 -11.98
CA ASP A 331 30.07 3.48 -11.29
C ASP A 331 28.93 2.96 -10.41
N ASN A 332 27.73 3.54 -10.54
CA ASN A 332 26.52 3.15 -9.83
C ASN A 332 26.54 3.45 -8.33
N ASP A 333 27.45 4.32 -7.89
CA ASP A 333 27.53 4.83 -6.53
C ASP A 333 26.66 6.07 -6.37
N LYS A 334 26.00 6.20 -5.21
CA LYS A 334 25.22 7.40 -4.89
C LYS A 334 26.12 8.62 -4.91
N PHE A 335 25.73 9.64 -5.68
CA PHE A 335 26.46 10.89 -5.77
C PHE A 335 26.27 11.67 -4.46
N GLU A 336 27.31 11.68 -3.63
CA GLU A 336 27.33 12.41 -2.37
C GLU A 336 28.42 13.47 -2.37
N ILE A 337 28.03 14.71 -2.08
CA ILE A 337 28.96 15.83 -1.88
C ILE A 337 28.99 16.24 -0.40
N CYS A 338 30.13 16.80 0.00
CA CYS A 338 30.33 17.51 1.27
C CYS A 338 30.77 18.93 0.92
N PRO A 339 29.83 19.87 0.73
CA PRO A 339 30.16 21.28 0.56
C PRO A 339 30.71 21.83 1.87
N SER A 340 31.81 22.57 1.84
CA SER A 340 32.36 23.21 3.05
C SER A 340 32.52 24.72 2.85
N LEU A 341 32.17 25.52 3.85
CA LEU A 341 32.45 26.95 3.87
C LEU A 341 33.83 27.21 4.47
N GLN A 342 34.74 27.78 3.67
CA GLN A 342 36.07 28.20 4.09
C GLN A 342 36.20 29.71 3.86
N GLY A 343 36.12 30.49 4.93
CA GLY A 343 35.95 31.95 4.85
C GLY A 343 34.71 32.34 4.04
N ASN A 344 34.93 32.92 2.85
CA ASN A 344 33.87 33.34 1.91
C ASN A 344 33.72 32.41 0.70
N ALA A 345 34.39 31.26 0.69
CA ALA A 345 34.35 30.32 -0.43
C ALA A 345 33.62 29.05 -0.03
N VAL A 346 32.65 28.63 -0.85
CA VAL A 346 32.04 27.29 -0.75
C VAL A 346 32.76 26.38 -1.73
N LEU A 347 33.38 25.33 -1.20
CA LEU A 347 34.11 24.32 -1.96
C LEU A 347 33.32 23.01 -1.97
N LEU A 348 33.20 22.38 -3.13
CA LEU A 348 32.55 21.08 -3.28
C LEU A 348 33.55 19.94 -3.25
N GLN A 349 33.33 18.96 -2.39
CA GLN A 349 34.14 17.74 -2.38
C GLN A 349 33.21 16.53 -2.47
N GLU A 350 33.62 15.50 -3.21
CA GLU A 350 32.88 14.25 -3.26
C GLU A 350 33.20 13.47 -1.99
N LYS A 351 32.16 12.98 -1.34
CA LYS A 351 32.30 12.19 -0.13
C LYS A 351 32.71 10.78 -0.54
N LYS A 352 34.02 10.53 -0.58
CA LYS A 352 34.54 9.17 -0.84
C LYS A 352 33.98 8.24 0.24
N LYS A 353 33.32 7.16 -0.16
CA LYS A 353 33.04 6.05 0.74
C LYS A 353 34.38 5.59 1.31
N ASN A 354 34.58 5.75 2.61
CA ASN A 354 35.63 5.01 3.30
C ASN A 354 35.33 3.54 3.06
N GLY A 355 36.12 2.89 2.20
CA GLY A 355 36.04 1.46 1.97
C GLY A 355 36.11 0.76 3.31
N LYS A 356 35.15 -0.12 3.57
CA LYS A 356 35.34 -1.19 4.54
C LYS A 356 36.16 -2.29 3.89
#